data_AF-A0A2J8ILQ2-F1
#
_entry.id   AF-A0A2J8ILQ2-F1
#
_cell.length_a   1.000
_cell.length_b   1.000
_cell.length_c   1.000
_cell.angle_alpha   90.00
_cell.angle_beta   90.00
_cell.angle_gamma   90.00
#
_symmetry.space_group_name_H-M   'P 1'
#
loop_
_entity.id
_entity.type
_entity.pdbx_description
1 polymer ?
#
loop_
_entity_poly.entity_id
_entity_poly.type
_entity_poly.pdbx_seq_one_letter_code
_entity_poly.pdbx_strand_id
1 'polypeptide(L)'
;MAGVGPGGYAAEFVPPPECPVFEPSWEEFTDPLSFIGRIRPLAEKTGICKIRPPKDWQPPFACEVKSFRFTPRVQRLNELEIVASKGGFEMVTKEKKWSKVGSRLGYLPGKGTGSLLKSHYERILY
;
A
#
# COMPACT_ATOMS: atom_id res chain seq x y z
N MET A 1 -14.08 -3.64 29.38
CA MET A 1 -13.11 -4.69 29.78
C MET A 1 -12.41 -5.17 28.52
N ALA A 2 -11.21 -4.69 28.24
CA ALA A 2 -10.40 -5.12 27.11
C ALA A 2 -9.60 -6.37 27.54
N GLY A 3 -9.71 -7.46 26.78
CA GLY A 3 -8.99 -8.70 27.03
C GLY A 3 -7.50 -8.53 26.72
N VAL A 4 -6.66 -8.87 27.70
CA VAL A 4 -5.20 -8.87 27.57
C VAL A 4 -4.77 -10.23 27.05
N GLY A 5 -4.22 -10.27 25.83
CA GLY A 5 -3.58 -11.46 25.27
C GLY A 5 -2.18 -11.69 25.88
N PRO A 6 -1.69 -12.94 25.95
CA PRO A 6 -0.39 -13.25 26.54
C PRO A 6 0.71 -12.99 25.51
N GLY A 7 1.26 -11.78 25.52
CA GLY A 7 2.30 -11.32 24.59
C GLY A 7 2.37 -9.79 24.59
N GLY A 8 3.00 -9.24 25.63
CA GLY A 8 2.94 -7.82 25.99
C GLY A 8 3.69 -6.84 25.08
N TYR A 9 3.41 -6.81 23.79
CA TYR A 9 3.83 -5.71 22.90
C TYR A 9 2.63 -5.13 22.15
N ALA A 10 1.77 -4.41 22.87
CA ALA A 10 0.95 -3.36 22.27
C ALA A 10 1.68 -2.03 22.48
N ALA A 11 2.73 -1.78 21.70
CA ALA A 11 3.30 -0.44 21.65
C ALA A 11 2.23 0.49 21.06
N GLU A 12 1.80 1.48 21.83
CA GLU A 12 0.90 2.54 21.35
C GLU A 12 1.57 3.28 20.18
N PHE A 13 0.81 3.60 19.14
CA PHE A 13 1.34 4.28 17.95
C PHE A 13 1.86 5.67 18.32
N VAL A 14 3.12 5.94 18.01
CA VAL A 14 3.73 7.27 18.12
C VAL A 14 3.91 7.84 16.71
N PRO A 15 3.24 8.95 16.36
CA PRO A 15 3.40 9.58 15.05
C PRO A 15 4.86 9.98 14.78
N PRO A 16 5.40 9.73 13.57
CA PRO A 16 6.72 10.19 13.20
C PRO A 16 6.75 11.72 12.99
N PRO A 17 7.95 12.34 12.98
CA PRO A 17 8.09 13.74 12.60
C PRO A 17 7.57 14.02 11.17
N GLU A 18 7.02 15.21 10.98
CA GLU A 18 6.52 15.66 9.67
C GLU A 18 7.66 15.95 8.67
N CYS A 19 7.36 15.81 7.38
CA CYS A 19 8.28 16.15 6.30
C CYS A 19 8.30 17.68 6.01
N PRO A 20 9.38 18.22 5.40
CA PRO A 20 9.44 19.63 5.03
C PRO A 20 8.40 20.00 3.98
N VAL A 21 7.90 21.24 4.09
CA VAL A 21 6.92 21.82 3.17
C VAL A 21 7.52 23.03 2.46
N PHE A 22 7.34 23.11 1.14
CA PHE A 22 7.81 24.21 0.31
C PHE A 22 6.63 24.89 -0.40
N GLU A 23 6.63 26.22 -0.39
CA GLU A 23 5.60 27.08 -1.00
C GLU A 23 6.28 27.99 -2.05
N PRO A 24 6.49 27.51 -3.29
CA PRO A 24 7.14 28.28 -4.36
C PRO A 24 6.43 29.59 -4.66
N SER A 25 7.22 30.61 -5.02
CA SER A 25 6.69 31.78 -5.74
C SER A 25 6.21 31.39 -7.15
N TRP A 26 5.48 32.26 -7.83
CA TRP A 26 5.11 32.03 -9.23
C TRP A 26 6.31 31.85 -10.16
N GLU A 27 7.37 32.61 -9.95
CA GLU A 27 8.62 32.49 -10.73
C GLU A 27 9.26 31.12 -10.50
N GLU A 28 9.36 30.70 -9.24
CA GLU A 28 9.90 29.39 -8.85
C GLU A 28 9.03 28.23 -9.34
N PHE A 29 7.70 28.41 -9.39
CA PHE A 29 6.75 27.40 -9.85
C PHE A 29 6.76 27.22 -11.38
N THR A 30 7.38 28.14 -12.12
CA THR A 30 7.43 28.11 -13.59
C THR A 30 8.33 26.97 -14.11
N ASP A 31 9.43 26.65 -13.42
CA ASP A 31 10.32 25.54 -13.75
C ASP A 31 10.39 24.52 -12.59
N PRO A 32 9.56 23.46 -12.62
CA PRO A 32 9.50 22.47 -11.55
C PRO A 32 10.82 21.73 -11.31
N LEU A 33 11.59 21.43 -12.35
CA LEU A 33 12.82 20.64 -12.20
C LEU A 33 13.93 21.48 -11.56
N SER A 34 14.03 22.75 -11.94
CA SER A 34 14.94 23.70 -11.30
C SER A 34 14.58 23.92 -9.83
N PHE A 35 13.28 24.07 -9.52
CA PHE A 35 12.81 24.16 -8.14
C PHE A 35 13.14 22.91 -7.31
N ILE A 36 12.88 21.71 -7.86
CA ILE A 36 13.23 20.43 -7.21
C ILE A 36 14.74 20.35 -6.97
N GLY A 37 15.56 20.76 -7.95
CA GLY A 37 17.01 20.84 -7.81
C GLY A 37 17.44 21.74 -6.66
N ARG A 38 16.79 22.90 -6.50
CA ARG A 38 17.05 23.86 -5.41
C ARG A 38 16.72 23.30 -4.03
N ILE A 39 15.60 22.57 -3.88
CA ILE A 39 15.18 22.02 -2.57
C ILE A 39 15.83 20.67 -2.24
N ARG A 40 16.44 19.99 -3.21
CA ARG A 40 17.07 18.66 -3.05
C ARG A 40 17.99 18.56 -1.82
N PRO A 41 18.93 19.50 -1.56
CA PRO A 41 19.85 19.37 -0.42
C PRO A 41 19.16 19.32 0.96
N LEU A 42 17.91 19.80 1.04
CA LEU A 42 17.08 19.73 2.25
C LEU A 42 16.17 18.49 2.22
N ALA A 43 15.43 18.29 1.13
CA ALA A 43 14.41 17.25 1.01
C ALA A 43 14.99 15.83 0.94
N GLU A 44 16.20 15.67 0.41
CA GLU A 44 16.88 14.37 0.30
C GLU A 44 17.14 13.75 1.68
N LYS A 45 17.38 14.58 2.70
CA LYS A 45 17.62 14.14 4.08
C LYS A 45 16.41 13.46 4.72
N THR A 46 15.20 13.79 4.27
CA THR A 46 13.93 13.24 4.79
C THR A 46 13.33 12.18 3.89
N GLY A 47 13.89 11.94 2.69
CA GLY A 47 13.37 11.01 1.68
C GLY A 47 12.08 11.46 0.98
N ILE A 48 11.24 12.26 1.65
CA ILE A 48 10.02 12.86 1.11
C ILE A 48 9.93 14.35 1.48
N CYS A 49 9.19 15.13 0.68
CA CYS A 49 8.79 16.49 0.98
C CYS A 49 7.40 16.80 0.37
N LYS A 50 6.77 17.89 0.83
CA LYS A 50 5.49 18.37 0.30
C LYS A 50 5.67 19.72 -0.39
N ILE A 51 5.11 19.87 -1.59
CA ILE A 51 5.08 21.15 -2.32
C ILE A 51 3.64 21.63 -2.38
N ARG A 52 3.39 22.87 -1.94
CA ARG A 52 2.09 23.54 -2.07
C ARG A 52 2.19 24.57 -3.20
N PRO A 53 1.46 24.41 -4.31
CA PRO A 53 1.51 25.38 -5.40
C PRO A 53 0.96 26.75 -4.95
N PRO A 54 1.20 27.83 -5.72
CA PRO A 54 0.57 29.13 -5.49
C PRO A 54 -0.96 28.99 -5.35
N LYS A 55 -1.58 29.76 -4.44
CA LYS A 55 -3.01 29.62 -4.10
C LYS A 55 -3.97 29.80 -5.28
N ASP A 56 -3.57 30.62 -6.25
CA ASP A 56 -4.38 30.90 -7.43
C ASP A 56 -4.19 29.83 -8.54
N TRP A 57 -3.26 28.87 -8.35
CA TRP A 57 -3.12 27.72 -9.22
C TRP A 57 -4.13 26.63 -8.83
N GLN A 58 -5.26 26.59 -9.53
CA GLN A 58 -6.35 25.65 -9.29
C GLN A 58 -6.77 25.00 -10.62
N PRO A 59 -6.08 23.94 -11.06
CA PRO A 59 -6.43 23.26 -12.29
C PRO A 59 -7.83 22.61 -12.17
N PRO A 60 -8.67 22.69 -13.21
CA PRO A 60 -9.94 21.99 -13.20
C PRO A 60 -9.70 20.47 -13.20
N PHE A 61 -10.54 19.73 -12.50
CA PHE A 61 -10.53 18.28 -12.57
C PHE A 61 -11.13 17.83 -13.90
N ALA A 62 -10.31 17.20 -14.76
CA ALA A 62 -10.72 16.84 -16.12
C ALA A 62 -11.58 15.57 -16.23
N CYS A 63 -11.65 14.74 -15.18
CA CYS A 63 -12.36 13.47 -15.25
C CYS A 63 -13.85 13.63 -14.89
N GLU A 64 -14.72 13.05 -15.73
CA GLU A 64 -16.14 12.96 -15.41
C GLU A 64 -16.39 11.86 -14.36
N VAL A 65 -16.65 12.29 -13.13
CA VAL A 65 -16.81 11.38 -11.98
C VAL A 65 -17.97 10.40 -12.17
N LYS A 66 -19.05 10.82 -12.84
CA LYS A 66 -20.27 10.01 -12.98
C LYS A 66 -20.10 8.80 -13.91
N SER A 67 -19.20 8.89 -14.88
CA SER A 67 -18.94 7.85 -15.88
C SER A 67 -17.64 7.07 -15.61
N PHE A 68 -16.86 7.47 -14.60
CA PHE A 68 -15.60 6.83 -14.25
C PHE A 68 -15.78 5.44 -13.64
N ARG A 69 -15.25 4.40 -14.30
CA ARG A 69 -15.25 3.02 -13.82
C ARG A 69 -13.82 2.53 -13.65
N PHE A 70 -13.55 1.89 -12.52
CA PHE A 70 -12.28 1.22 -12.25
C PHE A 70 -12.54 -0.05 -11.44
N THR A 71 -11.62 -1.02 -11.53
CA THR A 71 -11.68 -2.23 -10.71
C THR A 71 -10.96 -1.95 -9.38
N PRO A 72 -11.66 -1.88 -8.23
CA PRO A 72 -11.02 -1.65 -6.95
C PRO A 72 -10.15 -2.84 -6.53
N ARG A 73 -9.11 -2.58 -5.72
CA ARG A 73 -8.31 -3.61 -5.06
C ARG A 73 -8.66 -3.67 -3.58
N VAL A 74 -8.80 -4.87 -3.04
CA VAL A 74 -9.07 -5.09 -1.61
C VAL A 74 -7.73 -5.15 -0.87
N GLN A 75 -7.57 -4.37 0.19
CA GLN A 75 -6.41 -4.41 1.09
C GLN A 75 -6.87 -4.87 2.47
N ARG A 76 -6.44 -6.07 2.89
CA ARG A 76 -6.76 -6.64 4.20
C ARG A 76 -5.57 -6.48 5.13
N LEU A 77 -5.68 -5.60 6.12
CA LEU A 77 -4.56 -5.22 7.00
C LEU A 77 -4.03 -6.38 7.87
N ASN A 78 -4.82 -7.44 8.07
CA ASN A 78 -4.55 -8.49 9.06
C ASN A 78 -4.12 -9.85 8.45
N GLU A 79 -4.06 -10.00 7.12
CA GLU A 79 -4.04 -11.34 6.49
C GLU A 79 -2.64 -11.85 6.05
N LEU A 80 -1.67 -11.86 6.97
CA LEU A 80 -0.38 -12.54 6.76
C LEU A 80 -0.45 -14.08 6.97
N GLU A 81 -1.50 -14.61 7.61
CA GLU A 81 -1.55 -16.00 8.14
C GLU A 81 -2.61 -16.92 7.48
N ILE A 82 -3.06 -16.64 6.25
CA ILE A 82 -4.20 -17.36 5.65
C ILE A 82 -3.93 -18.86 5.44
N VAL A 83 -2.68 -19.27 5.16
CA VAL A 83 -2.35 -20.68 4.93
C VAL A 83 -2.18 -21.43 6.26
N ALA A 84 -1.53 -20.80 7.25
CA ALA A 84 -1.38 -21.36 8.59
C ALA A 84 -2.74 -21.58 9.28
N SER A 85 -3.64 -20.59 9.21
CA SER A 85 -5.00 -20.69 9.76
C SER A 85 -5.89 -21.75 9.10
N LYS A 86 -5.50 -22.30 7.95
CA LYS A 86 -6.23 -23.37 7.23
C LYS A 86 -5.60 -24.75 7.38
N GLY A 87 -4.78 -24.96 8.41
CA GLY A 87 -4.14 -26.25 8.69
C GLY A 87 -2.88 -26.51 7.86
N GLY A 88 -2.27 -25.47 7.30
CA GLY A 88 -0.99 -25.55 6.61
C GLY A 88 -1.06 -26.07 5.17
N PHE A 89 0.11 -26.21 4.55
CA PHE A 89 0.28 -26.53 3.13
C PHE A 89 -0.42 -27.84 2.71
N GLU A 90 -0.27 -28.90 3.51
CA GLU A 90 -0.81 -30.22 3.20
C GLU A 90 -2.34 -30.22 3.18
N MET A 91 -2.97 -29.59 4.17
CA MET A 91 -4.43 -29.52 4.28
C MET A 91 -5.02 -28.71 3.11
N VAL A 92 -4.45 -27.53 2.82
CA VAL A 92 -4.90 -26.68 1.71
C VAL A 92 -4.73 -27.37 0.35
N THR A 93 -3.66 -28.15 0.18
CA THR A 93 -3.41 -28.93 -1.04
C THR A 93 -4.39 -30.10 -1.18
N LYS A 94 -4.58 -30.90 -0.12
CA LYS A 94 -5.49 -32.05 -0.10
C LYS A 94 -6.93 -31.63 -0.41
N GLU A 95 -7.36 -30.50 0.13
CA GLU A 95 -8.72 -29.98 -0.05
C GLU A 95 -8.87 -29.06 -1.28
N LYS A 96 -7.82 -28.89 -2.10
CA LYS A 96 -7.82 -28.04 -3.31
C LYS A 96 -8.27 -26.59 -3.03
N LYS A 97 -7.94 -26.05 -1.84
CA LYS A 97 -8.39 -24.72 -1.37
C LYS A 97 -7.52 -23.56 -1.86
N TRP A 98 -6.50 -23.80 -2.68
CA TRP A 98 -5.55 -22.78 -3.16
C TRP A 98 -6.20 -21.64 -3.94
N SER A 99 -7.21 -21.89 -4.76
CA SER A 99 -7.96 -20.82 -5.43
C SER A 99 -8.68 -19.93 -4.41
N LYS A 100 -9.23 -20.52 -3.34
CA LYS A 100 -9.88 -19.80 -2.24
C LYS A 100 -8.87 -19.04 -1.36
N VAL A 101 -7.62 -19.50 -1.29
CA VAL A 101 -6.52 -18.75 -0.68
C VAL A 101 -6.19 -17.53 -1.55
N GLY A 102 -6.03 -17.73 -2.86
CA GLY A 102 -5.77 -16.63 -3.80
C GLY A 102 -6.85 -15.54 -3.78
N SER A 103 -8.14 -15.93 -3.80
CA SER A 103 -9.24 -14.97 -3.67
C SER A 103 -9.23 -14.21 -2.34
N ARG A 104 -8.82 -14.86 -1.25
CA ARG A 104 -8.77 -14.23 0.07
C ARG A 104 -7.59 -13.26 0.20
N LEU A 105 -6.43 -13.61 -0.38
CA LEU A 105 -5.27 -12.73 -0.59
C LEU A 105 -5.54 -11.55 -1.55
N GLY A 106 -6.74 -11.46 -2.14
CA GLY A 106 -7.11 -10.36 -3.03
C GLY A 106 -6.70 -10.55 -4.50
N TYR A 107 -6.23 -11.75 -4.89
CA TYR A 107 -5.98 -12.04 -6.30
C TYR A 107 -7.28 -12.22 -7.07
N LEU A 108 -7.31 -11.65 -8.29
CA LEU A 108 -8.43 -11.81 -9.20
C LEU A 108 -8.60 -13.30 -9.60
N PRO A 109 -9.85 -13.80 -9.69
CA PRO A 109 -10.10 -15.18 -10.11
C PRO A 109 -9.74 -15.41 -11.59
N GLY A 110 -9.54 -16.69 -11.97
CA GLY A 110 -9.42 -17.10 -13.37
C GLY A 110 -8.04 -16.94 -14.02
N LYS A 111 -7.00 -16.57 -13.26
CA LYS A 111 -5.62 -16.41 -13.77
C LYS A 111 -4.65 -17.54 -13.39
N GLY A 112 -5.14 -18.66 -12.86
CA GLY A 112 -4.28 -19.75 -12.38
C GLY A 112 -3.50 -19.42 -11.10
N THR A 113 -3.84 -18.33 -10.39
CA THR A 113 -3.11 -17.87 -9.21
C THR A 113 -3.05 -18.92 -8.10
N GLY A 114 -4.05 -19.78 -7.96
CA GLY A 114 -4.07 -20.84 -6.95
C GLY A 114 -2.91 -21.84 -7.11
N SER A 115 -2.66 -22.35 -8.32
CA SER A 115 -1.55 -23.28 -8.56
C SER A 115 -0.19 -22.59 -8.38
N LEU A 116 -0.08 -21.33 -8.80
CA LEU A 116 1.14 -20.54 -8.62
C LEU A 116 1.46 -20.30 -7.14
N LEU A 117 0.44 -19.98 -6.33
CA LEU A 117 0.60 -19.82 -4.88
C LEU A 117 1.06 -21.11 -4.21
N LYS A 118 0.53 -22.27 -4.64
CA LYS A 118 0.99 -23.57 -4.15
C LYS A 118 2.49 -23.75 -4.42
N SER A 119 2.93 -23.56 -5.67
CA SER A 119 4.34 -23.71 -6.06
C SER A 119 5.27 -22.76 -5.29
N HIS A 120 4.86 -21.52 -5.06
CA HIS A 120 5.67 -20.58 -4.28
C HIS A 120 5.72 -20.91 -2.79
N TYR A 121 4.60 -21.35 -2.22
CA TYR A 121 4.56 -21.73 -0.81
C TYR A 121 5.47 -22.92 -0.53
N GLU A 122 5.41 -23.96 -1.37
CA GLU A 122 6.27 -25.16 -1.28
C GLU A 122 7.77 -24.85 -1.41
N ARG A 123 8.14 -23.84 -2.20
CA ARG A 123 9.55 -23.50 -2.44
C ARG A 123 10.16 -22.59 -1.38
N ILE A 124 9.35 -21.77 -0.71
CA ILE A 124 9.84 -20.65 0.12
C ILE A 124 9.46 -20.82 1.59
N LEU A 125 8.25 -21.31 1.87
CA LEU A 125 7.64 -21.32 3.20
C LEU A 125 7.46 -22.75 3.76
N TYR A 126 7.80 -23.77 2.97
CA TYR A 126 7.84 -25.18 3.35
C TYR A 126 9.27 -25.68 3.16
#